data_AF-A0A2U9B0B3-F1
#
_entry.id   AF-A0A2U9B0B3-F1
#
_cell.length_a   1.000
_cell.length_b   1.000
_cell.length_c   1.000
_cell.angle_alpha   90.00
_cell.angle_beta   90.00
_cell.angle_gamma   90.00
#
_symmetry.space_group_name_H-M   'P 1'
#
loop_
_entity.id
_entity.type
_entity.pdbx_description
1 polymer ?
#
loop_
_entity_poly.entity_id
_entity_poly.type
_entity_poly.pdbx_seq_one_letter_code
_entity_poly.pdbx_strand_id
1 'polypeptide(L)'
;MFKLRSIDKSALADFYFTFAPDFRLPSSALSSRTGSREVLSPADSNMARGPKKHLKRVAAPKHWMLDKLTGVFAPRPSTGPHKLRECLPLIIFLRNRLKYALTGDEVKKICMQRFIKIDGKVRTDVTYPAGFMDVISIEKTGEHFRLIYDVKGRFTVHRITAEEAKYKLCKVKKILIGTKGIPHLVTHDARTIRYPDPLIKVNDTIRIDLETGKITDFIKFDTANLCMVTGGANLGRIGVITNRERHPGSFDVVHVKDSTGNSFATRLSNIFVIGKVSWNVTHREYGNMERHKLCWSEDEYTWC
;
A
#
# COMPACT_ATOMS: atom_id res chain seq x y z
N MET A 1 54.89 35.36 30.33
CA MET A 1 55.59 34.80 29.16
C MET A 1 54.54 34.04 28.35
N PHE A 2 54.21 34.29 27.09
CA PHE A 2 54.80 35.05 25.99
C PHE A 2 53.75 35.97 25.34
N LYS A 3 54.26 36.98 24.62
CA LYS A 3 53.62 38.22 24.17
C LYS A 3 52.96 38.04 22.80
N LEU A 4 51.80 38.65 22.59
CA LEU A 4 51.18 38.97 21.29
C LEU A 4 52.16 39.71 20.35
N ARG A 5 52.08 39.47 19.03
CA ARG A 5 52.28 40.49 17.97
C ARG A 5 51.79 40.01 16.60
N SER A 6 50.87 40.80 16.03
CA SER A 6 50.50 40.86 14.62
C SER A 6 51.62 41.51 13.79
N ILE A 7 51.71 41.18 12.49
CA ILE A 7 52.54 41.92 11.51
C ILE A 7 51.75 42.04 10.19
N ASP A 8 51.97 43.19 9.57
CA ASP A 8 51.12 43.97 8.66
C ASP A 8 51.04 43.53 7.19
N LYS A 9 49.96 44.02 6.57
CA LYS A 9 49.76 44.20 5.14
C LYS A 9 50.50 45.46 4.67
N SER A 10 51.61 45.31 3.96
CA SER A 10 52.12 46.34 3.04
C SER A 10 53.35 45.85 2.29
N ALA A 11 53.16 45.34 1.08
CA ALA A 11 54.21 45.31 0.05
C ALA A 11 53.54 45.76 -1.25
N LEU A 12 53.48 47.08 -1.37
CA LEU A 12 53.39 47.84 -2.62
C LEU A 12 54.47 47.31 -3.58
N ALA A 13 54.08 46.92 -4.79
CA ALA A 13 54.06 47.80 -5.96
C ALA A 13 55.47 48.33 -6.27
N ASP A 14 56.05 47.82 -7.36
CA ASP A 14 56.88 48.57 -8.32
C ASP A 14 57.49 47.59 -9.32
N PHE A 15 56.85 47.44 -10.48
CA PHE A 15 57.58 47.30 -11.74
C PHE A 15 56.73 47.89 -12.86
N TYR A 16 57.14 49.09 -13.26
CA TYR A 16 56.55 49.96 -14.26
C TYR A 16 56.89 49.51 -15.70
N PHE A 17 55.93 49.76 -16.60
CA PHE A 17 56.09 50.26 -18.00
C PHE A 17 56.61 49.26 -19.06
N THR A 18 56.13 49.18 -20.32
CA THR A 18 55.43 50.16 -21.19
C THR A 18 54.93 49.50 -22.49
N PHE A 19 54.05 50.22 -23.21
CA PHE A 19 53.61 50.14 -24.63
C PHE A 19 52.24 49.49 -24.97
N ALA A 20 51.27 50.37 -25.26
CA ALA A 20 50.06 50.17 -26.07
C ALA A 20 50.33 50.58 -27.55
N PRO A 21 49.38 50.72 -28.50
CA PRO A 21 47.96 50.30 -28.58
C PRO A 21 47.55 49.68 -29.97
N ASP A 22 46.24 49.41 -30.12
CA ASP A 22 45.42 49.32 -31.36
C ASP A 22 45.52 48.14 -32.34
N PHE A 23 44.43 47.35 -32.48
CA PHE A 23 43.68 47.24 -33.75
C PHE A 23 42.40 46.37 -33.68
N ARG A 24 41.26 47.02 -33.98
CA ARG A 24 40.07 46.59 -34.75
C ARG A 24 39.31 45.29 -34.43
N LEU A 25 38.03 45.50 -34.08
CA LEU A 25 36.89 44.62 -34.32
C LEU A 25 36.76 44.25 -35.82
N PRO A 26 36.27 43.04 -36.17
CA PRO A 26 35.66 42.83 -37.46
C PRO A 26 34.13 42.72 -37.32
N SER A 27 33.42 43.69 -37.90
CA SER A 27 32.03 43.56 -38.30
C SER A 27 31.94 43.12 -39.75
N SER A 28 31.01 42.21 -40.02
CA SER A 28 30.33 41.89 -41.29
C SER A 28 31.05 41.02 -42.34
N ALA A 29 30.47 39.84 -42.57
CA ALA A 29 30.09 39.39 -43.91
C ALA A 29 28.95 38.36 -43.80
N LEU A 30 27.75 38.72 -44.28
CA LEU A 30 26.64 37.79 -44.52
C LEU A 30 27.01 36.84 -45.67
N SER A 31 26.75 35.54 -45.52
CA SER A 31 26.33 34.69 -46.63
C SER A 31 25.61 33.42 -46.16
N SER A 32 24.33 33.38 -46.52
CA SER A 32 23.50 32.24 -46.93
C SER A 32 23.41 30.94 -46.08
N ARG A 33 22.18 30.68 -45.65
CA ARG A 33 21.47 29.38 -45.71
C ARG A 33 22.30 28.14 -45.35
N THR A 34 22.14 27.68 -44.13
CA THR A 34 21.22 26.58 -43.80
C THR A 34 21.26 26.40 -42.29
N GLY A 35 20.13 26.68 -41.64
CA GLY A 35 19.95 26.32 -40.24
C GLY A 35 19.87 24.81 -40.14
N SER A 36 21.02 24.13 -40.10
CA SER A 36 21.11 22.89 -39.36
C SER A 36 20.86 23.28 -37.90
N ARG A 37 19.61 23.12 -37.47
CA ARG A 37 19.33 22.85 -36.05
C ARG A 37 20.41 21.89 -35.60
N GLU A 38 21.34 22.36 -34.76
CA GLU A 38 22.00 21.45 -33.85
C GLU A 38 20.85 20.79 -33.09
N VAL A 39 20.51 19.59 -33.55
CA VAL A 39 19.67 18.67 -32.84
C VAL A 39 20.43 18.48 -31.55
N LEU A 40 19.98 19.15 -30.48
CA LEU A 40 20.38 18.79 -29.13
C LEU A 40 20.25 17.28 -29.07
N SER A 41 21.40 16.62 -29.00
CA SER A 41 21.50 15.17 -28.90
C SER A 41 20.54 14.71 -27.81
N PRO A 42 19.77 13.61 -28.00
CA PRO A 42 19.01 13.00 -26.92
C PRO A 42 19.99 12.35 -25.93
N ALA A 43 20.68 13.20 -25.18
CA ALA A 43 21.64 12.86 -24.14
C ALA A 43 21.06 13.19 -22.76
N ASP A 44 19.75 12.96 -22.56
CA ASP A 44 19.18 12.83 -21.23
C ASP A 44 19.03 11.34 -20.90
N SER A 45 20.17 10.80 -20.47
CA SER A 45 20.39 9.62 -19.64
C SER A 45 19.33 8.50 -19.70
N ASN A 46 19.79 7.38 -20.26
CA ASN A 46 19.22 6.04 -20.14
C ASN A 46 19.04 5.62 -18.66
N MET A 47 17.97 6.08 -18.00
CA MET A 47 17.76 5.87 -16.56
C MET A 47 17.08 4.54 -16.26
N ALA A 48 17.81 3.45 -16.49
CA ALA A 48 17.52 2.14 -15.91
C ALA A 48 18.72 1.64 -15.09
N ARG A 49 18.90 2.16 -13.87
CA ARG A 49 19.82 1.56 -12.89
C ARG A 49 19.19 1.52 -11.50
N GLY A 50 18.93 0.32 -11.00
CA GLY A 50 18.57 0.03 -9.60
C GLY A 50 17.08 0.20 -9.22
N PRO A 51 16.74 -0.09 -7.94
CA PRO A 51 15.38 0.02 -7.43
C PRO A 51 14.94 1.49 -7.37
N LYS A 52 13.81 1.80 -8.02
CA LYS A 52 13.22 3.14 -8.01
C LYS A 52 12.78 3.53 -6.58
N LYS A 53 13.18 4.71 -6.11
CA LYS A 53 12.84 5.25 -4.78
C LYS A 53 11.62 6.16 -4.76
N HIS A 54 11.18 6.66 -5.92
CA HIS A 54 10.07 7.60 -6.04
C HIS A 54 8.86 6.97 -6.73
N LEU A 55 7.67 7.44 -6.37
CA LEU A 55 6.42 7.10 -7.04
C LEU A 55 5.74 8.40 -7.50
N LYS A 56 5.54 8.55 -8.82
CA LYS A 56 4.77 9.68 -9.36
C LYS A 56 3.30 9.53 -8.99
N ARG A 57 2.63 10.64 -8.67
CA ARG A 57 1.26 10.61 -8.18
C ARG A 57 0.27 10.01 -9.18
N VAL A 58 0.42 10.37 -10.45
CA VAL A 58 -0.38 9.82 -11.56
C VAL A 58 -0.21 8.31 -11.77
N ALA A 59 0.93 7.76 -11.32
CA ALA A 59 1.22 6.32 -11.40
C ALA A 59 0.87 5.57 -10.10
N ALA A 60 0.33 6.26 -9.10
CA ALA A 60 -0.09 5.65 -7.86
C ALA A 60 -1.30 4.73 -8.08
N PRO A 61 -1.49 3.70 -7.23
CA PRO A 61 -2.68 2.87 -7.29
C PRO A 61 -3.97 3.69 -7.19
N LYS A 62 -4.91 3.47 -8.12
CA LYS A 62 -6.17 4.24 -8.23
C LYS A 62 -7.03 4.15 -6.96
N HIS A 63 -6.97 3.01 -6.24
CA HIS A 63 -7.77 2.78 -5.04
C HIS A 63 -7.34 3.64 -3.83
N TRP A 64 -6.20 4.32 -3.90
CA TRP A 64 -5.77 5.28 -2.87
C TRP A 64 -6.54 6.60 -2.89
N MET A 65 -7.25 6.90 -3.98
CA MET A 65 -8.03 8.14 -4.14
C MET A 65 -7.17 9.40 -3.91
N LEU A 66 -5.97 9.43 -4.47
CA LEU A 66 -5.15 10.64 -4.47
C LEU A 66 -5.66 11.60 -5.55
N ASP A 67 -5.66 12.88 -5.21
CA ASP A 67 -5.89 13.97 -6.15
C ASP A 67 -4.77 14.01 -7.21
N LYS A 68 -4.99 14.73 -8.33
CA LYS A 68 -3.99 14.89 -9.38
C LYS A 68 -3.12 16.15 -9.23
N LEU A 69 -3.57 17.13 -8.44
CA LEU A 69 -3.11 18.53 -8.55
C LEU A 69 -2.28 19.01 -7.35
N THR A 70 -2.51 18.49 -6.14
CA THR A 70 -1.88 18.96 -4.90
C THR A 70 -0.38 18.60 -4.83
N GLY A 71 0.19 17.92 -5.83
CA GLY A 71 1.61 17.59 -5.85
C GLY A 71 2.00 16.50 -6.85
N VAL A 72 3.29 16.49 -7.18
CA VAL A 72 3.86 15.63 -8.24
C VAL A 72 4.06 14.18 -7.79
N PHE A 73 4.33 13.95 -6.51
CA PHE A 73 4.70 12.65 -5.96
C PHE A 73 3.62 12.06 -5.05
N ALA A 74 3.54 10.74 -5.04
CA ALA A 74 2.77 9.97 -4.08
C ALA A 74 3.72 9.31 -3.06
N PRO A 75 3.24 9.03 -1.84
CA PRO A 75 4.03 8.26 -0.88
C PRO A 75 4.32 6.88 -1.47
N ARG A 76 5.61 6.58 -1.64
CA ARG A 76 6.04 5.26 -2.08
C ARG A 76 6.02 4.33 -0.86
N PRO A 77 5.26 3.22 -0.89
CA PRO A 77 5.24 2.30 0.25
C PRO A 77 6.61 1.64 0.42
N SER A 78 7.01 1.43 1.67
CA SER A 78 8.19 0.65 2.03
C SER A 78 8.03 -0.81 1.57
N THR A 79 9.14 -1.53 1.42
CA THR A 79 9.10 -2.98 1.15
C THR A 79 8.71 -3.72 2.43
N GLY A 80 7.44 -4.09 2.52
CA GLY A 80 6.87 -4.74 3.70
C GLY A 80 6.04 -5.98 3.34
N PRO A 81 5.07 -6.37 4.21
CA PRO A 81 4.33 -7.62 4.05
C PRO A 81 3.44 -7.67 2.81
N HIS A 82 2.87 -6.53 2.41
CA HIS A 82 1.92 -6.44 1.31
C HIS A 82 2.53 -5.81 0.06
N LYS A 83 2.03 -6.20 -1.12
CA LYS A 83 2.51 -5.64 -2.40
C LYS A 83 2.12 -4.18 -2.55
N LEU A 84 2.93 -3.40 -3.27
CA LEU A 84 2.69 -1.97 -3.52
C LEU A 84 1.28 -1.67 -4.06
N ARG A 85 0.77 -2.50 -5.00
CA ARG A 85 -0.56 -2.31 -5.60
C ARG A 85 -1.71 -2.84 -4.75
N GLU A 86 -1.43 -3.59 -3.68
CA GLU A 86 -2.41 -4.26 -2.81
C GLU A 86 -2.28 -3.76 -1.36
N CYS A 87 -1.72 -2.57 -1.15
CA CYS A 87 -1.52 -1.98 0.18
C CYS A 87 -2.08 -0.55 0.25
N LEU A 88 -2.10 -0.01 1.46
CA LEU A 88 -2.43 1.35 1.83
C LEU A 88 -1.33 1.85 2.80
N PRO A 89 -0.48 2.81 2.39
CA PRO A 89 0.49 3.43 3.28
C PRO A 89 -0.16 4.10 4.49
N LEU A 90 0.49 4.02 5.66
CA LEU A 90 0.02 4.66 6.90
C LEU A 90 -0.27 6.16 6.73
N ILE A 91 0.55 6.88 5.97
CA ILE A 91 0.31 8.29 5.65
C ILE A 91 -1.02 8.55 4.96
N ILE A 92 -1.44 7.68 4.04
CA ILE A 92 -2.73 7.82 3.35
C ILE A 92 -3.87 7.45 4.32
N PHE A 93 -3.67 6.44 5.17
CA PHE A 93 -4.64 6.05 6.16
C PHE A 93 -4.93 7.18 7.18
N LEU A 94 -3.91 7.76 7.78
CA LEU A 94 -4.07 8.78 8.83
C LEU A 94 -4.53 10.13 8.28
N ARG A 95 -3.97 10.56 7.14
CA ARG A 95 -4.25 11.88 6.56
C ARG A 95 -5.53 11.89 5.72
N ASN A 96 -5.64 10.96 4.76
CA ASN A 96 -6.72 11.01 3.76
C ASN A 96 -7.98 10.25 4.21
N ARG A 97 -7.86 9.16 4.99
CA ARG A 97 -9.02 8.38 5.45
C ARG A 97 -9.57 8.90 6.77
N LEU A 98 -8.74 8.93 7.82
CA LEU A 98 -9.16 9.32 9.17
C LEU A 98 -9.13 10.82 9.42
N LYS A 99 -8.35 11.58 8.64
CA LYS A 99 -8.18 13.04 8.78
C LYS A 99 -7.67 13.47 10.17
N TYR A 100 -6.87 12.63 10.83
CA TYR A 100 -6.21 12.98 12.10
C TYR A 100 -4.99 13.89 11.92
N ALA A 101 -4.47 13.95 10.69
CA ALA A 101 -3.41 14.85 10.28
C ALA A 101 -3.84 15.55 8.99
N LEU A 102 -3.42 16.79 8.83
CA LEU A 102 -3.58 17.58 7.60
C LEU A 102 -2.34 17.44 6.71
N THR A 103 -1.15 17.42 7.32
CA THR A 103 0.13 17.39 6.61
C THR A 103 0.90 16.07 6.80
N GLY A 104 1.90 15.82 5.95
CA GLY A 104 2.75 14.63 6.07
C GLY A 104 3.64 14.64 7.31
N ASP A 105 4.07 15.83 7.76
CA ASP A 105 4.92 15.99 8.94
C ASP A 105 4.16 15.75 10.24
N GLU A 106 2.87 16.11 10.30
CA GLU A 106 1.99 15.74 11.42
C GLU A 106 1.84 14.22 11.53
N VAL A 107 1.66 13.51 10.41
CA VAL A 107 1.64 12.04 10.44
C VAL A 107 2.96 11.51 11.01
N LYS A 108 4.10 12.08 10.59
CA LYS A 108 5.41 11.68 11.13
C LYS A 108 5.47 11.90 12.64
N LYS A 109 4.96 13.01 13.17
CA LYS A 109 4.88 13.25 14.63
C LYS A 109 4.05 12.19 15.33
N ILE A 110 2.87 11.85 14.80
CA ILE A 110 2.00 10.80 15.37
C ILE A 110 2.71 9.44 15.38
N CYS A 111 3.35 9.05 14.27
CA CYS A 111 4.08 7.79 14.18
C CYS A 111 5.28 7.73 15.12
N MET A 112 6.02 8.83 15.31
CA MET A 112 7.18 8.89 16.21
C MET A 112 6.79 8.81 17.69
N GLN A 113 5.57 9.21 18.05
CA GLN A 113 5.01 9.03 19.39
C GLN A 113 4.64 7.58 19.71
N ARG A 114 4.76 6.65 18.74
CA ARG A 114 4.53 5.20 18.93
C ARG A 114 3.11 4.79 19.31
N PHE A 115 2.11 5.64 19.05
CA PHE A 115 0.69 5.35 19.36
C PHE A 115 0.01 4.38 18.38
N ILE A 116 0.61 4.17 17.20
CA ILE A 116 0.02 3.33 16.15
C ILE A 116 0.62 1.93 16.21
N LYS A 117 -0.25 0.95 16.44
CA LYS A 117 0.08 -0.47 16.41
C LYS A 117 -0.60 -1.14 15.21
N ILE A 118 0.18 -1.80 14.38
CA ILE A 118 -0.31 -2.61 13.25
C ILE A 118 -0.05 -4.07 13.56
N ASP A 119 -1.10 -4.89 13.53
CA ASP A 119 -1.07 -6.31 13.90
C ASP A 119 -0.38 -6.52 15.26
N GLY A 120 -0.74 -5.71 16.26
CA GLY A 120 -0.19 -5.74 17.62
C GLY A 120 1.21 -5.14 17.80
N LYS A 121 1.91 -4.80 16.71
CA LYS A 121 3.28 -4.24 16.77
C LYS A 121 3.30 -2.75 16.49
N VAL A 122 4.03 -2.00 17.30
CA VAL A 122 4.23 -0.55 17.10
C VAL A 122 4.97 -0.33 15.77
N ARG A 123 4.43 0.54 14.92
CA ARG A 123 5.06 0.92 13.65
C ARG A 123 5.26 2.44 13.58
N THR A 124 6.51 2.85 13.45
CA THR A 124 6.92 4.25 13.31
C THR A 124 7.10 4.69 11.86
N ASP A 125 7.14 3.73 10.92
CA ASP A 125 7.30 4.02 9.49
C ASP A 125 6.01 4.57 8.89
N VAL A 126 6.09 5.82 8.42
CA VAL A 126 5.00 6.59 7.81
C VAL A 126 4.55 5.98 6.48
N THR A 127 5.44 5.27 5.78
CA THR A 127 5.15 4.61 4.49
C THR A 127 4.99 3.11 4.61
N TYR A 128 4.71 2.60 5.82
CA TYR A 128 4.48 1.17 6.03
C TYR A 128 3.28 0.68 5.21
N PRO A 129 3.43 -0.41 4.42
CA PRO A 129 2.35 -0.94 3.60
C PRO A 129 1.40 -1.80 4.44
N ALA A 130 0.38 -1.17 5.02
CA ALA A 130 -0.74 -1.91 5.60
C ALA A 130 -1.62 -2.47 4.47
N GLY A 131 -2.15 -3.68 4.59
CA GLY A 131 -2.89 -4.32 3.51
C GLY A 131 -4.15 -5.03 3.97
N PHE A 132 -4.64 -5.91 3.11
CA PHE A 132 -5.89 -6.63 3.34
C PHE A 132 -5.84 -7.44 4.65
N MET A 133 -6.91 -7.34 5.45
CA MET A 133 -7.09 -7.98 6.76
C MET A 133 -6.11 -7.55 7.86
N ASP A 134 -5.25 -6.55 7.64
CA ASP A 134 -4.43 -5.99 8.71
C ASP A 134 -5.32 -5.29 9.75
N VAL A 135 -4.93 -5.42 11.01
CA VAL A 135 -5.57 -4.72 12.14
C VAL A 135 -4.70 -3.52 12.51
N ILE A 136 -5.27 -2.32 12.44
CA ILE A 136 -4.63 -1.07 12.85
C ILE A 136 -5.31 -0.60 14.14
N SER A 137 -4.54 -0.44 15.19
CA SER A 137 -5.00 -0.03 16.51
C SER A 137 -4.31 1.26 16.93
N ILE A 138 -5.08 2.18 17.51
CA ILE A 138 -4.59 3.45 18.02
C ILE A 138 -4.85 3.47 19.52
N GLU A 139 -3.79 3.32 20.30
CA GLU A 139 -3.91 3.10 21.75
C GLU A 139 -4.49 4.32 22.47
N LYS A 140 -4.13 5.52 22.00
CA LYS A 140 -4.53 6.78 22.62
C LYS A 140 -6.04 7.05 22.51
N THR A 141 -6.66 6.62 21.41
CA THR A 141 -8.10 6.78 21.18
C THR A 141 -8.91 5.54 21.50
N GLY A 142 -8.25 4.38 21.71
CA GLY A 142 -8.91 3.09 21.91
C GLY A 142 -9.64 2.58 20.67
N GLU A 143 -9.40 3.17 19.48
CA GLU A 143 -10.05 2.75 18.24
C GLU A 143 -9.24 1.66 17.54
N HIS A 144 -9.94 0.63 17.07
CA HIS A 144 -9.38 -0.47 16.29
C HIS A 144 -10.03 -0.51 14.91
N PHE A 145 -9.22 -0.77 13.90
CA PHE A 145 -9.64 -0.79 12.51
C PHE A 145 -9.15 -2.06 11.82
N ARG A 146 -9.97 -2.58 10.91
CA ARG A 146 -9.59 -3.63 9.96
C ARG A 146 -9.64 -3.08 8.55
N LEU A 147 -8.59 -3.34 7.77
CA LEU A 147 -8.55 -2.97 6.36
C LEU A 147 -9.26 -4.03 5.52
N ILE A 148 -10.41 -3.66 4.97
CA ILE A 148 -11.25 -4.52 4.13
C ILE A 148 -11.47 -3.82 2.78
N TYR A 149 -11.82 -4.57 1.74
CA TYR A 149 -12.24 -4.00 0.46
C TYR A 149 -13.74 -3.69 0.45
N ASP A 150 -14.10 -2.53 -0.09
CA ASP A 150 -15.45 -2.21 -0.55
C ASP A 150 -15.74 -2.91 -1.88
N VAL A 151 -17.02 -3.05 -2.23
CA VAL A 151 -17.51 -3.59 -3.51
C VAL A 151 -16.98 -2.80 -4.72
N LYS A 152 -16.59 -1.54 -4.52
CA LYS A 152 -15.91 -0.70 -5.52
C LYS A 152 -14.41 -0.99 -5.67
N GLY A 153 -13.87 -1.93 -4.92
CA GLY A 153 -12.46 -2.31 -4.93
C GLY A 153 -11.51 -1.33 -4.23
N ARG A 154 -12.02 -0.64 -3.21
CA ARG A 154 -11.29 0.40 -2.46
C ARG A 154 -11.06 -0.08 -1.04
N PHE A 155 -9.95 0.31 -0.41
CA PHE A 155 -9.78 0.04 1.03
C PHE A 155 -10.74 0.90 1.84
N THR A 156 -11.61 0.24 2.59
CA THR A 156 -12.44 0.84 3.63
C THR A 156 -11.80 0.63 4.99
N VAL A 157 -11.99 1.64 5.84
CA VAL A 157 -11.55 1.61 7.22
C VAL A 157 -12.75 1.12 8.04
N HIS A 158 -12.76 -0.17 8.35
CA HIS A 158 -13.84 -0.76 9.13
C HIS A 158 -13.48 -0.71 10.61
N ARG A 159 -14.30 -0.05 11.43
CA ARG A 159 -14.13 -0.04 12.89
C ARG A 159 -14.48 -1.41 13.45
N ILE A 160 -13.64 -1.94 14.35
CA ILE A 160 -13.82 -3.25 14.98
C ILE A 160 -13.76 -3.12 16.50
N THR A 161 -14.28 -4.12 17.21
CA THR A 161 -14.16 -4.22 18.67
C THR A 161 -12.76 -4.67 19.08
N ALA A 162 -12.41 -4.47 20.36
CA ALA A 162 -11.12 -4.91 20.91
C ALA A 162 -10.94 -6.44 20.87
N GLU A 163 -12.03 -7.21 20.95
CA GLU A 163 -11.99 -8.68 20.84
C GLU A 163 -11.62 -9.14 19.44
N GLU A 164 -12.24 -8.53 18.42
CA GLU A 164 -11.91 -8.79 17.02
C GLU A 164 -10.51 -8.31 16.65
N ALA A 165 -9.99 -7.31 17.36
CA ALA A 165 -8.65 -6.79 17.15
C ALA A 165 -7.54 -7.76 17.61
N LYS A 166 -7.86 -8.79 18.41
CA LYS A 166 -6.88 -9.78 18.88
C LYS A 166 -6.50 -10.78 17.80
N TYR A 167 -7.36 -11.04 16.82
CA TYR A 167 -7.12 -12.05 15.79
C TYR A 167 -7.16 -11.48 14.38
N LYS A 168 -6.49 -12.18 13.47
CA LYS A 168 -6.43 -11.84 12.05
C LYS A 168 -6.66 -13.09 11.21
N LEU A 169 -7.31 -12.93 10.06
CA LEU A 169 -7.40 -13.98 9.06
C LEU A 169 -6.26 -13.82 8.05
N CYS A 170 -5.57 -14.93 7.77
CA CYS A 170 -4.49 -14.97 6.81
C CYS A 170 -4.65 -16.14 5.83
N LYS A 171 -4.69 -15.84 4.53
CA LYS A 171 -4.63 -16.87 3.50
C LYS A 171 -3.24 -17.50 3.43
N VAL A 172 -3.19 -18.83 3.28
CA VAL A 172 -1.99 -19.63 3.08
C VAL A 172 -1.56 -19.54 1.61
N LYS A 173 -0.34 -19.05 1.37
CA LYS A 173 0.23 -18.94 0.01
C LYS A 173 1.04 -20.16 -0.40
N LYS A 174 1.84 -20.70 0.51
CA LYS A 174 2.68 -21.86 0.26
C LYS A 174 3.02 -22.58 1.56
N ILE A 175 3.22 -23.88 1.46
CA ILE A 175 3.72 -24.73 2.53
C ILE A 175 5.06 -25.28 2.04
N LEU A 176 6.08 -25.16 2.89
CA LEU A 176 7.45 -25.56 2.59
C LEU A 176 7.93 -26.47 3.71
N ILE A 177 8.79 -27.42 3.38
CA ILE A 177 9.53 -28.21 4.36
C ILE A 177 10.92 -27.60 4.45
N GLY A 178 11.24 -27.06 5.63
CA GLY A 178 12.54 -26.48 5.91
C GLY A 178 13.60 -27.52 6.25
N THR A 179 14.78 -27.04 6.62
CA THR A 179 15.87 -27.88 7.13
C THR A 179 15.40 -28.70 8.32
N LYS A 180 15.90 -29.94 8.44
CA LYS A 180 15.49 -30.92 9.47
C LYS A 180 14.02 -31.37 9.37
N GLY A 181 13.41 -31.27 8.18
CA GLY A 181 12.05 -31.76 7.95
C GLY A 181 10.97 -30.92 8.62
N ILE A 182 11.26 -29.70 9.05
CA ILE A 182 10.32 -28.86 9.79
C ILE A 182 9.33 -28.20 8.81
N PRO A 183 8.01 -28.45 8.91
CA PRO A 183 7.04 -27.79 8.05
C PRO A 183 6.88 -26.31 8.42
N HIS A 184 6.82 -25.46 7.39
CA HIS A 184 6.65 -24.02 7.46
C HIS A 184 5.55 -23.56 6.53
N LEU A 185 4.62 -22.78 7.07
CA LEU A 185 3.55 -22.15 6.32
C LEU A 185 3.91 -20.69 6.06
N VAL A 186 3.70 -20.23 4.82
CA VAL A 186 3.86 -18.82 4.45
C VAL A 186 2.49 -18.24 4.09
N THR A 187 2.14 -17.16 4.76
CA THR A 187 0.86 -16.46 4.58
C THR A 187 0.93 -15.37 3.51
N HIS A 188 -0.23 -14.80 3.19
CA HIS A 188 -0.34 -13.71 2.23
C HIS A 188 0.38 -12.42 2.66
N ASP A 189 0.45 -12.15 3.95
CA ASP A 189 1.17 -11.05 4.61
C ASP A 189 2.63 -11.42 4.96
N ALA A 190 3.18 -12.45 4.31
CA ALA A 190 4.57 -12.88 4.41
C ALA A 190 5.02 -13.33 5.82
N ARG A 191 4.09 -13.67 6.72
CA ARG A 191 4.42 -14.32 7.98
C ARG A 191 4.79 -15.78 7.71
N THR A 192 5.72 -16.28 8.52
CA THR A 192 6.12 -17.69 8.50
C THR A 192 5.76 -18.31 9.84
N ILE A 193 4.98 -19.39 9.79
CA ILE A 193 4.53 -20.12 10.98
C ILE A 193 5.11 -21.54 10.90
N ARG A 194 5.77 -21.96 11.97
CA ARG A 194 6.39 -23.29 12.08
C ARG A 194 5.39 -24.27 12.67
N TYR A 195 5.49 -25.53 12.29
CA TYR A 195 4.62 -26.61 12.78
C TYR A 195 3.12 -26.32 12.60
N PRO A 196 2.66 -26.00 11.37
CA PRO A 196 1.23 -25.95 11.09
C PRO A 196 0.61 -27.34 11.21
N ASP A 197 -0.70 -27.39 11.45
CA ASP A 197 -1.48 -28.63 11.39
C ASP A 197 -1.37 -29.24 9.97
N PRO A 198 -1.05 -30.55 9.84
CA PRO A 198 -0.98 -31.24 8.55
C PRO A 198 -2.26 -31.16 7.68
N LEU A 199 -3.42 -30.87 8.29
CA LEU A 199 -4.69 -30.71 7.59
C LEU A 199 -4.78 -29.41 6.77
N ILE A 200 -3.92 -28.43 7.04
CA ILE A 200 -3.91 -27.12 6.39
C ILE A 200 -3.25 -27.25 5.01
N LYS A 201 -3.95 -26.82 3.96
CA LYS A 201 -3.47 -26.84 2.58
C LYS A 201 -3.28 -25.42 2.03
N VAL A 202 -2.68 -25.35 0.83
CA VAL A 202 -2.51 -24.08 0.11
C VAL A 202 -3.87 -23.52 -0.30
N ASN A 203 -4.04 -22.20 -0.19
CA ASN A 203 -5.28 -21.42 -0.39
C ASN A 203 -6.31 -21.48 0.74
N ASP A 204 -6.09 -22.30 1.77
CA ASP A 204 -6.88 -22.23 3.00
C ASP A 204 -6.63 -20.89 3.71
N THR A 205 -7.53 -20.54 4.63
CA THR A 205 -7.37 -19.36 5.50
C THR A 205 -7.15 -19.82 6.92
N ILE A 206 -6.14 -19.27 7.58
CA ILE A 206 -5.85 -19.50 9.00
C ILE A 206 -6.26 -18.28 9.82
N ARG A 207 -6.77 -18.53 11.02
CA ARG A 207 -6.99 -17.52 12.05
C ARG A 207 -5.76 -17.49 12.95
N ILE A 208 -5.12 -16.33 13.00
CA ILE A 208 -3.91 -16.09 13.78
C ILE A 208 -4.27 -15.20 14.95
N ASP A 209 -3.82 -15.59 16.13
CA ASP A 209 -3.79 -14.68 17.28
C ASP A 209 -2.59 -13.74 17.15
N LEU A 210 -2.83 -12.43 17.24
CA LEU A 210 -1.83 -11.40 16.98
C LEU A 210 -0.81 -11.26 18.13
N GLU A 211 -1.18 -11.64 19.34
CA GLU A 211 -0.27 -11.59 20.50
C GLU A 211 0.76 -12.72 20.43
N THR A 212 0.29 -13.96 20.27
CA THR A 212 1.18 -15.13 20.24
C THR A 212 1.75 -15.43 18.86
N GLY A 213 1.10 -14.96 17.79
CA GLY A 213 1.44 -15.30 16.41
C GLY A 213 1.15 -16.76 16.04
N LYS A 214 0.41 -17.49 16.88
CA LYS A 214 0.03 -18.89 16.66
C LYS A 214 -1.31 -19.00 15.93
N ILE A 215 -1.53 -20.14 15.29
CA ILE A 215 -2.79 -20.47 14.61
C ILE A 215 -3.78 -20.93 15.68
N THR A 216 -4.97 -20.33 15.73
CA THR A 216 -6.07 -20.78 16.59
C THR A 216 -6.97 -21.75 15.83
N ASP A 217 -7.40 -21.33 14.65
CA ASP A 217 -8.37 -22.06 13.81
C ASP A 217 -7.94 -21.98 12.35
N PHE A 218 -8.50 -22.85 11.52
CA PHE A 218 -8.34 -22.76 10.07
C PHE A 218 -9.63 -23.10 9.34
N ILE A 219 -9.77 -22.54 8.15
CA ILE A 219 -10.92 -22.68 7.27
C ILE A 219 -10.40 -23.21 5.94
N LYS A 220 -10.86 -24.40 5.58
CA LYS A 220 -10.48 -25.06 4.33
C LYS A 220 -11.07 -24.32 3.13
N PHE A 221 -10.32 -24.29 2.04
CA PHE A 221 -10.80 -23.87 0.73
C PHE A 221 -11.62 -25.01 0.11
N ASP A 222 -12.92 -24.95 0.30
CA ASP A 222 -13.88 -25.93 -0.21
C ASP A 222 -15.10 -25.23 -0.80
N THR A 223 -15.92 -25.98 -1.54
CA THR A 223 -17.23 -25.48 -2.00
C THR A 223 -18.13 -25.18 -0.80
N ALA A 224 -19.12 -24.33 -1.02
CA ALA A 224 -20.05 -23.84 0.00
C ALA A 224 -19.42 -23.01 1.14
N ASN A 225 -18.15 -22.62 1.06
CA ASN A 225 -17.55 -21.64 1.98
C ASN A 225 -17.68 -20.21 1.48
N LEU A 226 -17.71 -19.26 2.43
CA LEU A 226 -17.84 -17.84 2.17
C LEU A 226 -16.48 -17.24 1.84
N CYS A 227 -16.42 -16.50 0.75
CA CYS A 227 -15.19 -15.92 0.23
C CYS A 227 -15.36 -14.46 -0.17
N MET A 228 -14.26 -13.73 -0.14
CA MET A 228 -14.14 -12.39 -0.68
C MET A 228 -13.09 -12.39 -1.79
N VAL A 229 -13.38 -11.61 -2.82
CA VAL A 229 -12.45 -11.39 -3.93
C VAL A 229 -11.45 -10.30 -3.57
N THR A 230 -10.15 -10.59 -3.66
CA THR A 230 -9.05 -9.67 -3.34
C THR A 230 -8.35 -9.10 -4.57
N GLY A 231 -8.80 -9.41 -5.79
CA GLY A 231 -8.20 -8.89 -7.03
C GLY A 231 -9.07 -9.05 -8.27
N GLY A 232 -8.76 -8.27 -9.31
CA GLY A 232 -9.51 -8.28 -10.58
C GLY A 232 -10.72 -7.33 -10.58
N ALA A 233 -11.62 -7.53 -11.53
CA ALA A 233 -12.79 -6.65 -11.72
C ALA A 233 -13.83 -6.78 -10.59
N ASN A 234 -13.96 -7.98 -10.00
CA ASN A 234 -14.92 -8.28 -8.94
C ASN A 234 -14.36 -8.01 -7.52
N LEU A 235 -13.32 -7.18 -7.40
CA LEU A 235 -12.64 -6.87 -6.14
C LEU A 235 -13.62 -6.37 -5.05
N GLY A 236 -13.55 -6.97 -3.86
CA GLY A 236 -14.36 -6.61 -2.70
C GLY A 236 -15.78 -7.19 -2.68
N ARG A 237 -16.18 -7.97 -3.69
CA ARG A 237 -17.42 -8.75 -3.64
C ARG A 237 -17.27 -9.95 -2.71
N ILE A 238 -18.36 -10.30 -2.02
CA ILE A 238 -18.45 -11.39 -1.07
C ILE A 238 -19.52 -12.37 -1.56
N GLY A 239 -19.17 -13.64 -1.66
CA GLY A 239 -20.10 -14.69 -2.05
C GLY A 239 -19.65 -16.07 -1.64
N VAL A 240 -20.49 -17.05 -1.93
CA VAL A 240 -20.26 -18.46 -1.64
C VAL A 240 -19.61 -19.13 -2.83
N ILE A 241 -18.58 -19.94 -2.58
CA ILE A 241 -17.91 -20.73 -3.62
C ILE A 241 -18.86 -21.83 -4.08
N THR A 242 -19.25 -21.84 -5.35
CA THR A 242 -20.14 -22.87 -5.90
C THR A 242 -19.35 -24.00 -6.53
N ASN A 243 -18.43 -23.65 -7.43
CA ASN A 243 -17.65 -24.62 -8.19
C ASN A 243 -16.22 -24.14 -8.40
N ARG A 244 -15.29 -25.10 -8.45
CA ARG A 244 -13.88 -24.89 -8.78
C ARG A 244 -13.56 -25.66 -10.05
N GLU A 245 -13.26 -24.93 -11.11
CA GLU A 245 -12.77 -25.48 -12.36
C GLU A 245 -11.23 -25.53 -12.35
N ARG A 246 -10.68 -26.72 -12.58
CA ARG A 246 -9.23 -26.93 -12.61
C ARG A 246 -8.74 -26.98 -14.04
N HIS A 247 -7.76 -26.14 -14.35
CA HIS A 247 -7.12 -26.12 -15.65
C HIS A 247 -5.63 -26.47 -15.49
N PRO A 248 -5.21 -27.70 -15.77
CA PRO A 248 -3.82 -28.09 -15.61
C PRO A 248 -2.92 -27.23 -16.51
N GLY A 249 -1.90 -26.62 -15.93
CA GLY A 249 -0.97 -25.73 -16.63
C GLY A 249 -1.46 -24.28 -16.80
N SER A 250 -2.69 -23.95 -16.41
CA SER A 250 -3.25 -22.60 -16.44
C SER A 250 -3.78 -22.18 -15.06
N PHE A 251 -4.45 -21.04 -15.01
CA PHE A 251 -5.08 -20.55 -13.79
C PHE A 251 -6.40 -21.27 -13.53
N ASP A 252 -6.52 -21.89 -12.36
CA ASP A 252 -7.80 -22.39 -11.85
C ASP A 252 -8.82 -21.25 -11.74
N VAL A 253 -10.03 -21.53 -12.22
CA VAL A 253 -11.17 -20.61 -12.19
C VAL A 253 -12.15 -21.07 -11.13
N VAL A 254 -12.71 -20.14 -10.39
CA VAL A 254 -13.65 -20.43 -9.30
C VAL A 254 -14.89 -19.58 -9.50
N HIS A 255 -16.03 -20.25 -9.50
CA HIS A 255 -17.35 -19.67 -9.58
C HIS A 255 -17.83 -19.33 -8.17
N VAL A 256 -18.30 -18.08 -8.03
CA VAL A 256 -18.79 -17.52 -6.78
C VAL A 256 -20.19 -17.00 -7.02
N LYS A 257 -21.09 -17.23 -6.05
CA LYS A 257 -22.45 -16.71 -6.07
C LYS A 257 -22.65 -15.77 -4.88
N ASP A 258 -23.06 -14.55 -5.16
CA ASP A 258 -23.38 -13.54 -4.14
C ASP A 258 -24.71 -13.86 -3.44
N SER A 259 -24.96 -13.19 -2.31
CA SER A 259 -26.23 -13.29 -1.59
C SER A 259 -27.43 -12.87 -2.43
N THR A 260 -27.25 -11.93 -3.36
CA THR A 260 -28.28 -11.42 -4.26
C THR A 260 -28.54 -12.37 -5.46
N GLY A 261 -27.84 -13.50 -5.53
CA GLY A 261 -28.00 -14.50 -6.58
C GLY A 261 -27.15 -14.27 -7.83
N ASN A 262 -26.44 -13.13 -7.92
CA ASN A 262 -25.48 -12.87 -8.99
C ASN A 262 -24.33 -13.87 -8.94
N SER A 263 -24.00 -14.47 -10.09
CA SER A 263 -22.86 -15.37 -10.20
C SER A 263 -21.75 -14.70 -11.01
N PHE A 264 -20.51 -14.90 -10.57
CA PHE A 264 -19.33 -14.45 -11.30
C PHE A 264 -18.17 -15.42 -11.11
N ALA A 265 -17.17 -15.32 -11.98
CA ALA A 265 -15.97 -16.15 -11.93
C ALA A 265 -14.73 -15.30 -11.62
N THR A 266 -13.79 -15.85 -10.87
CA THR A 266 -12.47 -15.24 -10.62
C THR A 266 -11.39 -16.30 -10.59
N ARG A 267 -10.12 -15.86 -10.73
CA ARG A 267 -8.97 -16.76 -10.58
C ARG A 267 -8.81 -17.19 -9.11
N LEU A 268 -8.39 -18.43 -8.87
CA LEU A 268 -8.11 -18.98 -7.54
C LEU A 268 -7.19 -18.10 -6.68
N SER A 269 -6.21 -17.43 -7.30
CA SER A 269 -5.27 -16.55 -6.59
C SER A 269 -5.97 -15.36 -5.92
N ASN A 270 -7.06 -14.89 -6.52
CA ASN A 270 -7.79 -13.69 -6.09
C ASN A 270 -8.90 -14.00 -5.08
N ILE A 271 -9.07 -15.26 -4.67
CA ILE A 271 -10.10 -15.63 -3.69
C ILE A 271 -9.50 -15.72 -2.30
N PHE A 272 -10.21 -15.19 -1.33
CA PHE A 272 -9.87 -15.30 0.08
C PHE A 272 -11.06 -15.86 0.86
N VAL A 273 -10.89 -16.99 1.52
CA VAL A 273 -11.96 -17.60 2.34
C VAL A 273 -12.06 -16.84 3.65
N ILE A 274 -13.25 -16.39 4.02
CA ILE A 274 -13.48 -15.63 5.26
C ILE A 274 -14.15 -16.49 6.32
N GLY A 275 -15.07 -17.37 5.92
CA GLY A 275 -15.92 -18.11 6.86
C GLY A 275 -16.51 -19.38 6.25
N LYS A 276 -17.01 -20.25 7.13
CA LYS A 276 -17.94 -21.31 6.73
C LYS A 276 -19.34 -20.72 6.65
N VAL A 277 -20.15 -21.18 5.72
CA VAL A 277 -21.57 -20.79 5.67
C VAL A 277 -22.29 -21.53 6.81
N SER A 278 -22.45 -20.86 7.94
CA SER A 278 -23.47 -21.26 8.92
C SER A 278 -24.78 -20.62 8.47
N TRP A 279 -25.76 -21.44 8.07
CA TRP A 279 -27.10 -21.02 7.63
C TRP A 279 -27.90 -20.22 8.70
N ASN A 280 -27.35 -20.04 9.91
CA ASN A 280 -28.01 -19.43 11.06
C ASN A 280 -27.37 -18.11 11.55
N VAL A 281 -26.64 -17.37 10.70
CA VAL A 281 -26.31 -15.97 11.02
C VAL A 281 -27.30 -15.08 10.29
N THR A 282 -28.23 -14.52 11.06
CA THR A 282 -29.23 -13.56 10.62
C THR A 282 -28.58 -12.47 9.79
N HIS A 283 -29.28 -12.11 8.71
CA HIS A 283 -28.98 -11.10 7.70
C HIS A 283 -28.74 -9.65 8.21
N ARG A 284 -28.33 -9.45 9.47
CA ARG A 284 -28.14 -8.13 10.09
C ARG A 284 -26.70 -7.62 10.09
N GLU A 285 -25.68 -8.48 10.19
CA GLU A 285 -24.31 -7.98 10.40
C GLU A 285 -23.48 -7.86 9.11
N TYR A 286 -23.70 -8.70 8.09
CA TYR A 286 -22.98 -8.58 6.81
C TYR A 286 -23.68 -7.67 5.78
N GLY A 287 -24.99 -7.43 5.95
CA GLY A 287 -25.75 -6.48 5.13
C GLY A 287 -25.54 -5.01 5.51
N ASN A 288 -24.86 -4.72 6.62
CA ASN A 288 -24.65 -3.34 7.08
C ASN A 288 -23.54 -2.59 6.32
N MET A 289 -22.73 -3.30 5.51
CA MET A 289 -21.85 -2.66 4.53
C MET A 289 -22.58 -2.22 3.24
N GLU A 290 -23.72 -2.82 2.90
CA GLU A 290 -24.53 -2.42 1.74
C GLU A 290 -25.68 -1.46 2.11
N ARG A 291 -26.22 -1.51 3.33
CA ARG A 291 -27.39 -0.72 3.74
C ARG A 291 -27.15 0.75 4.09
N HIS A 292 -25.90 1.21 4.21
CA HIS A 292 -25.60 2.65 4.36
C HIS A 292 -25.77 3.47 3.05
N LYS A 293 -26.26 2.86 1.96
CA LYS A 293 -26.56 3.55 0.68
C LYS A 293 -28.04 3.86 0.43
N LEU A 294 -28.95 3.50 1.33
CA LEU A 294 -30.39 3.74 1.18
C LEU A 294 -30.98 4.75 2.19
N CYS A 295 -30.14 5.52 2.89
CA CYS A 295 -30.58 6.58 3.82
C CYS A 295 -29.81 7.90 3.58
N TRP A 296 -29.45 8.17 2.32
CA TRP A 296 -28.85 9.45 1.88
C TRP A 296 -29.42 9.87 0.51
N SER A 297 -30.74 9.76 0.35
CA SER A 297 -31.50 10.48 -0.65
C SER A 297 -32.89 10.72 -0.08
N GLU A 298 -33.32 11.99 -0.06
CA GLU A 298 -34.56 12.49 0.56
C GLU A 298 -34.43 12.78 2.06
N ASP A 299 -33.73 13.87 2.40
CA ASP A 299 -34.28 14.97 3.19
C ASP A 299 -33.22 16.10 3.33
N GLU A 300 -33.71 17.34 3.34
CA GLU A 300 -32.97 18.61 3.46
C GLU A 300 -32.38 19.23 2.17
N TYR A 301 -33.25 19.48 1.19
CA TYR A 301 -33.21 20.71 0.41
C TYR A 301 -34.32 21.65 0.91
N THR A 302 -34.05 22.41 1.97
CA THR A 302 -34.78 23.65 2.31
C THR A 302 -33.92 24.50 3.24
N TRP A 303 -33.34 25.57 2.71
CA TRP A 303 -33.03 26.77 3.47
C TRP A 303 -33.46 27.98 2.64
N CYS A 304 -34.46 28.71 3.17
CA CYS A 304 -34.56 30.15 3.00
C CYS A 304 -33.36 30.82 3.67
#